data_AF-A0A3B4U5F1-F1
#
_entry.id   AF-A0A3B4U5F1-F1
#
_cell.length_a   1.000
_cell.length_b   1.000
_cell.length_c   1.000
_cell.angle_alpha   90.00
_cell.angle_beta   90.00
_cell.angle_gamma   90.00
#
_symmetry.space_group_name_H-M   'P 1'
#
loop_
_entity.id
_entity.type
_entity.pdbx_description
1 polymer ?
#
loop_
_entity_poly.entity_id
_entity_poly.type
_entity_poly.pdbx_seq_one_letter_code
_entity_poly.pdbx_strand_id
1 'polypeptide(L)'
;MTLLNNLCSISAPRVVSPNITLYPVWEGEFGASPVRLICTLSGFFPGNLTVEWQQENKSLHTKTFSLSSEIQPHMTEWKRGLNFTCKAIHNEEEFHKTTSICQSEYI
;
A
#
# COMPACT_ATOMS: atom_id res chain seq x y z
N MET A 1 -47.61 -0.96 -16.59
CA MET A 1 -47.27 -1.71 -15.35
C MET A 1 -46.38 -2.85 -15.75
N THR A 2 -45.13 -3.03 -15.33
CA THR A 2 -44.25 -2.37 -14.34
C THR A 2 -42.84 -2.83 -14.72
N LEU A 3 -41.88 -1.91 -14.79
CA LEU A 3 -40.46 -2.24 -14.94
C LEU A 3 -39.99 -2.95 -13.67
N LEU A 4 -39.48 -4.18 -13.79
CA LEU A 4 -38.90 -4.92 -12.68
C LEU A 4 -37.57 -4.27 -12.30
N ASN A 5 -37.60 -3.51 -11.21
CA ASN A 5 -36.42 -2.97 -10.54
C ASN A 5 -35.65 -4.13 -9.88
N ASN A 6 -34.61 -4.64 -10.53
CA ASN A 6 -33.60 -5.44 -9.86
C ASN A 6 -32.69 -4.50 -9.04
N LEU A 7 -33.12 -4.18 -7.82
CA LEU A 7 -32.23 -3.65 -6.78
C LEU A 7 -31.30 -4.79 -6.35
N CYS A 8 -30.10 -4.82 -6.94
CA CYS A 8 -29.02 -5.63 -6.43
C CYS A 8 -28.76 -5.19 -4.98
N SER A 9 -29.07 -6.06 -4.01
CA SER A 9 -28.83 -5.77 -2.60
C SER A 9 -27.32 -5.80 -2.37
N ILE A 10 -26.70 -4.62 -2.24
CA ILE A 10 -25.29 -4.49 -1.90
C ILE A 10 -25.14 -4.98 -0.45
N SER A 11 -24.79 -6.25 -0.26
CA SER A 11 -24.35 -6.74 1.04
C SER A 11 -23.07 -6.00 1.43
N ALA A 12 -23.01 -5.47 2.65
CA ALA A 12 -21.81 -4.78 3.14
C ALA A 12 -20.57 -5.69 2.98
N PRO A 13 -19.44 -5.15 2.47
CA PRO A 13 -18.22 -5.93 2.30
C PRO A 13 -17.78 -6.51 3.65
N ARG A 14 -17.49 -7.81 3.65
CA ARG A 14 -17.15 -8.55 4.87
C ARG A 14 -15.76 -8.14 5.34
N VAL A 15 -15.65 -7.48 6.49
CA VAL A 15 -14.37 -7.10 7.08
C VAL A 15 -13.79 -8.27 7.88
N VAL A 16 -12.52 -8.59 7.64
CA VAL A 16 -11.77 -9.61 8.37
C VAL A 16 -10.56 -8.95 9.03
N SER A 17 -10.48 -9.06 10.35
CA SER A 17 -9.38 -8.51 11.15
C SER A 17 -8.06 -9.26 10.88
N PRO A 18 -6.90 -8.58 10.91
CA PRO A 18 -5.60 -9.23 10.78
C PRO A 18 -5.29 -10.10 12.00
N ASN A 19 -4.62 -11.22 11.74
CA ASN A 19 -3.83 -11.91 12.74
C ASN A 19 -2.51 -11.16 12.91
N ILE A 20 -2.22 -10.73 14.14
CA ILE A 20 -1.03 -9.95 14.47
C ILE A 20 -0.03 -10.83 15.22
N THR A 21 1.20 -10.87 14.73
CA THR A 21 2.33 -11.52 15.39
C THR A 21 3.43 -10.50 15.63
N LEU A 22 3.87 -10.38 16.88
CA LEU A 22 4.92 -9.46 17.31
C LEU A 22 6.04 -10.26 17.98
N TYR A 23 7.28 -10.09 17.51
CA TYR A 23 8.43 -10.76 18.10
C TYR A 23 9.70 -9.91 18.04
N PRO A 24 10.58 -10.06 19.05
CA PRO A 24 11.88 -9.39 19.08
C PRO A 24 12.94 -10.16 18.26
N VAL A 25 13.86 -9.41 17.68
CA VAL A 25 15.07 -9.92 17.02
C VAL A 25 16.27 -9.13 17.54
N TRP A 26 17.29 -9.84 18.02
CA TRP A 26 18.56 -9.25 18.44
C TRP A 26 19.58 -9.37 17.30
N GLU A 27 20.37 -8.33 17.08
CA GLU A 27 21.44 -8.33 16.07
C GLU A 27 22.74 -8.99 16.56
N GLY A 28 22.68 -9.71 17.69
CA GLY A 28 23.83 -10.33 18.34
C GLY A 28 23.41 -11.05 19.62
N GLU A 29 24.18 -10.87 20.68
CA GLU A 29 23.92 -11.51 21.97
C GLU A 29 22.56 -11.10 22.55
N PHE A 30 21.79 -12.11 22.98
CA PHE A 30 20.47 -11.95 23.56
C PHE A 30 20.54 -11.04 24.80
N GLY A 31 19.78 -9.95 24.78
CA GLY A 31 19.71 -9.00 25.91
C GLY A 31 20.84 -7.98 25.99
N ALA A 32 21.91 -8.13 25.19
CA ALA A 32 23.03 -7.18 25.15
C ALA A 32 23.07 -6.34 23.87
N SER A 33 22.57 -6.87 22.75
CA SER A 33 22.53 -6.17 21.46
C SER A 33 21.23 -5.37 21.27
N PRO A 34 21.22 -4.33 20.41
CA PRO A 34 20.00 -3.63 20.02
C PRO A 34 18.90 -4.59 19.58
N VAL A 35 17.67 -4.31 20.03
CA VAL A 35 16.49 -5.10 19.70
C VAL A 35 15.69 -4.44 18.59
N ARG A 36 15.34 -5.22 17.57
CA ARG A 36 14.34 -4.85 16.56
C ARG A 36 13.05 -5.60 16.86
N LEU A 37 11.94 -4.89 16.82
CA LEU A 37 10.61 -5.50 16.93
C LEU A 37 10.05 -5.70 15.52
N ILE A 38 9.55 -6.90 15.25
CA ILE A 38 8.92 -7.24 13.97
C ILE A 38 7.43 -7.51 14.22
N CYS A 39 6.57 -6.73 13.56
CA CYS A 39 5.12 -6.89 13.56
C CYS A 39 4.66 -7.41 12.19
N THR A 40 4.06 -8.58 12.14
CA THR A 40 3.50 -9.18 10.92
C THR A 40 1.98 -9.27 11.03
N LEU A 41 1.28 -8.86 9.96
CA LEU A 41 -0.17 -8.88 9.86
C LEU A 41 -0.60 -9.77 8.70
N SER A 42 -1.50 -10.73 8.95
CA SER A 42 -1.93 -11.72 7.96
C SER A 42 -3.43 -11.99 8.02
N GLY A 43 -4.01 -12.51 6.93
CA GLY A 43 -5.41 -12.97 6.91
C GLY A 43 -6.48 -11.88 7.00
N PHE A 44 -6.16 -10.63 6.65
CA PHE A 44 -7.10 -9.50 6.68
C PHE A 44 -7.74 -9.21 5.32
N PHE A 45 -8.92 -8.60 5.35
CA PHE A 45 -9.63 -8.12 4.15
C PHE A 45 -10.55 -6.94 4.52
N PRO A 46 -10.66 -5.88 3.69
CA PRO A 46 -9.90 -5.63 2.45
C PRO A 46 -8.41 -5.36 2.70
N GLY A 47 -7.59 -5.31 1.65
CA GLY A 47 -6.13 -5.19 1.76
C GLY A 47 -5.59 -3.84 2.24
N ASN A 48 -6.45 -2.87 2.55
CA ASN A 48 -6.03 -1.57 3.07
C ASN A 48 -5.90 -1.64 4.60
N LEU A 49 -4.69 -1.40 5.12
CA LEU A 49 -4.39 -1.41 6.55
C LEU A 49 -3.27 -0.42 6.88
N THR A 50 -3.34 0.19 8.06
CA THR A 50 -2.29 1.06 8.63
C THR A 50 -1.67 0.39 9.85
N VAL A 51 -0.34 0.50 9.97
CA VAL A 51 0.41 0.00 11.13
C VAL A 51 1.01 1.19 11.87
N GLU A 52 0.75 1.27 13.17
CA GLU A 52 1.32 2.28 14.05
C GLU A 52 2.06 1.60 15.21
N TRP A 53 3.20 2.16 15.59
CA TRP A 53 3.98 1.68 16.74
C TRP A 53 3.69 2.52 17.96
N GLN A 54 3.46 1.87 19.11
CA GLN A 54 3.24 2.55 20.38
C GLN A 54 4.12 1.93 21.46
N GLN A 55 4.70 2.78 22.32
CA GLN A 55 5.40 2.41 23.53
C GLN A 55 4.72 3.11 24.71
N GLU A 56 4.19 2.35 25.67
CA GLU A 56 3.47 2.90 26.84
C GLU A 56 2.39 3.91 26.45
N ASN A 57 1.56 3.56 25.47
CA ASN A 57 0.49 4.41 24.91
C ASN A 57 0.99 5.71 24.23
N LYS A 58 2.30 5.84 23.97
CA LYS A 58 2.88 6.94 23.18
C LYS A 58 3.24 6.45 21.78
N SER A 59 2.76 7.16 20.76
CA SER A 59 3.10 6.87 19.36
C SER A 59 4.61 7.07 19.10
N LEU A 60 5.24 6.10 18.45
CA LEU A 60 6.63 6.18 18.00
C LEU A 60 6.66 6.66 16.55
N HIS A 61 7.11 7.90 16.31
CA HIS A 61 7.23 8.45 14.96
C HIS A 61 8.48 7.92 14.25
N THR A 62 8.34 6.92 13.37
CA THR A 62 9.35 6.61 12.35
C THR A 62 9.35 7.73 11.30
N LYS A 63 10.49 8.40 11.04
CA LYS A 63 10.56 9.46 10.02
C LYS A 63 10.68 8.85 8.62
N THR A 64 9.54 8.53 8.03
CA THR A 64 9.43 8.22 6.60
C THR A 64 9.09 9.48 5.83
N PHE A 65 9.70 9.69 4.66
CA PHE A 65 9.39 10.81 3.77
C PHE A 65 8.60 10.30 2.57
N SER A 66 7.59 11.06 2.16
CA SER A 66 6.78 10.76 0.98
C SER A 66 6.77 11.97 0.06
N LEU A 67 6.92 11.73 -1.25
CA LEU A 67 6.86 12.74 -2.30
C LEU A 67 6.02 12.18 -3.45
N SER A 68 5.15 13.01 -4.01
CA SER A 68 4.34 12.66 -5.19
C SER A 68 4.52 13.71 -6.28
N SER A 69 4.56 13.26 -7.53
CA SER A 69 4.63 14.10 -8.73
C SER A 69 3.55 13.65 -9.69
N GLU A 70 2.87 14.61 -10.32
CA GLU A 70 1.74 14.36 -11.20
C GLU A 70 1.99 14.99 -12.57
N ILE A 71 1.57 14.27 -13.61
CA ILE A 71 1.50 14.76 -14.99
C ILE A 71 0.13 14.41 -15.55
N GLN A 72 -0.36 15.24 -16.48
CA GLN A 72 -1.55 14.93 -17.26
C GLN A 72 -1.11 14.56 -18.69
N PRO A 73 -1.07 13.27 -19.07
CA PRO A 73 -0.67 12.89 -20.41
C PRO A 73 -1.73 13.33 -21.43
N HIS A 74 -1.31 13.57 -22.67
CA HIS A 74 -2.27 13.88 -23.71
C HIS A 74 -3.11 12.64 -24.04
N MET A 75 -4.44 12.80 -24.13
CA MET A 75 -5.35 11.65 -24.26
C MET A 75 -5.18 10.86 -25.56
N THR A 76 -4.69 11.48 -26.64
CA THR A 76 -4.41 10.72 -27.88
C THR A 76 -3.22 9.77 -27.70
N GLU A 77 -2.21 10.16 -26.94
CA GLU A 77 -1.04 9.34 -26.65
C GLU A 77 -1.35 8.23 -25.65
N TRP A 78 -2.15 8.57 -24.63
CA TRP A 78 -2.66 7.59 -23.68
C TRP A 78 -3.50 6.51 -24.37
N LYS A 79 -4.47 6.90 -25.20
CA LYS A 79 -5.32 5.96 -25.95
C LYS A 79 -4.55 5.14 -26.99
N ARG A 80 -3.42 5.66 -27.48
CA ARG A 80 -2.51 4.90 -28.36
C ARG A 80 -1.78 3.77 -27.64
N GLY A 81 -1.89 3.70 -26.31
CA GLY A 81 -1.21 2.69 -25.51
C GLY A 81 0.27 2.99 -25.31
N LEU A 82 0.65 4.27 -25.32
CA LEU A 82 2.02 4.65 -24.98
C LEU A 82 2.33 4.39 -23.50
N ASN A 83 3.58 4.08 -23.26
CA ASN A 83 4.14 3.87 -21.94
C ASN A 83 4.55 5.20 -21.32
N PHE A 84 4.15 5.42 -20.07
CA PHE A 84 4.54 6.56 -19.24
C PHE A 84 5.32 6.06 -18.05
N THR A 85 6.51 6.63 -17.82
CA THR A 85 7.44 6.15 -16.79
C THR A 85 7.63 7.23 -15.73
N CYS A 86 7.33 6.89 -14.47
CA CYS A 86 7.77 7.65 -13.32
C CYS A 86 9.18 7.17 -12.97
N LYS A 87 10.15 8.09 -12.96
CA LYS A 87 11.55 7.83 -12.60
C LYS A 87 11.93 8.66 -11.39
N ALA A 88 12.51 8.03 -10.39
CA ALA A 88 13.03 8.65 -9.18
C ALA A 88 14.51 8.29 -9.03
N ILE A 89 15.30 9.24 -8.53
CA ILE A 89 16.70 9.01 -8.18
C ILE A 89 16.83 9.26 -6.69
N HIS A 90 17.33 8.27 -5.95
CA HIS A 90 17.61 8.39 -4.53
C HIS A 90 18.96 7.77 -4.24
N ASN A 91 19.86 8.54 -3.62
CA ASN A 91 21.24 8.12 -3.31
C ASN A 91 21.98 7.55 -4.53
N GLU A 92 21.87 8.25 -5.67
CA GLU A 92 22.49 7.85 -6.94
C GLU A 92 21.92 6.56 -7.57
N GLU A 93 20.94 5.91 -6.92
CA GLU A 93 20.20 4.76 -7.46
C GLU A 93 18.92 5.22 -8.17
N GLU A 94 18.62 4.55 -9.28
CA GLU A 94 17.46 4.84 -10.12
C GLU A 94 16.34 3.83 -9.90
N PHE A 95 15.15 4.35 -9.58
CA PHE A 95 13.92 3.59 -9.48
C PHE A 95 12.95 4.07 -10.56
N HIS A 96 12.27 3.14 -11.22
CA HIS A 96 11.22 3.54 -12.15
C HIS A 96 10.07 2.55 -12.18
N LYS A 97 8.90 3.08 -12.52
CA LYS A 97 7.71 2.29 -12.83
C LYS A 97 7.07 2.85 -14.08
N THR A 98 6.64 1.96 -14.94
CA THR A 98 5.99 2.27 -16.20
C THR A 98 4.55 1.79 -16.17
N THR A 99 3.65 2.60 -16.70
CA THR A 99 2.26 2.23 -16.91
C THR A 99 1.77 2.70 -18.27
N SER A 100 0.69 2.09 -18.75
CA SER A 100 -0.05 2.49 -19.94
C SER A 100 -1.52 2.13 -19.75
N ILE A 101 -2.36 2.55 -20.70
CA ILE A 101 -3.80 2.21 -20.70
C ILE A 101 -4.05 0.69 -20.67
N CYS A 102 -3.10 -0.13 -21.15
CA CYS A 102 -3.24 -1.58 -21.20
C CYS A 102 -2.96 -2.26 -19.85
N GLN A 103 -2.36 -1.53 -18.90
CA GLN A 103 -1.93 -2.05 -17.59
C GLN A 103 -2.69 -1.41 -16.43
N SER A 104 -3.48 -0.35 -16.69
CA SER A 104 -4.43 0.14 -15.71
C SER A 104 -5.52 -0.89 -15.51
N GLU A 105 -5.80 -1.29 -14.26
CA GLU A 105 -6.91 -2.18 -13.85
C GLU A 105 -8.30 -1.52 -14.04
N TYR A 106 -8.46 -0.76 -15.12
CA TYR A 106 -9.68 -0.09 -15.54
C TYR A 106 -9.99 -0.43 -17.00
N ILE A 107 -10.19 -1.73 -17.25
CA ILE A 107 -11.34 -2.29 -18.00
C ILE A 107 -11.80 -3.54 -17.25
#